data_AF-A0A438CPI1-F1
#
_entry.id   AF-A0A438CPI1-F1
#
_cell.length_a   1.000
_cell.length_b   1.000
_cell.length_c   1.000
_cell.angle_alpha   90.00
_cell.angle_beta   90.00
_cell.angle_gamma   90.00
#
_symmetry.space_group_name_H-M   'P 1'
#
loop_
_entity.id
_entity.type
_entity.pdbx_description
1 polymer ?
#
loop_
_entity_poly.entity_id
_entity_poly.type
_entity_poly.pdbx_seq_one_letter_code
_entity_poly.pdbx_strand_id
1 'polypeptide(L)'
;MDLVGPIFNIASRLWDCTAKRAVYIRELPENLNSIRTAMEDLKNVYEDVKENVDREEKLQKKRTHAVDGWIQSVEAMQKEVNDLLAKGDEEIQKKCLGACCPKNCRASYKIGRECT
;
A
#
# COMPACT_ATOMS: atom_id res chain seq x y z
N MET A 1 -36.09 -30.97 1.51
CA MET A 1 -35.03 -30.31 2.30
C MET A 1 -34.48 -29.21 1.41
N ASP A 2 -34.70 -27.96 1.79
CA ASP A 2 -34.37 -26.81 0.97
C ASP A 2 -32.86 -26.58 0.94
N LEU A 3 -32.21 -26.98 -0.16
CA LEU A 3 -30.79 -26.70 -0.44
C LEU A 3 -30.47 -25.19 -0.53
N VAL A 4 -31.50 -24.34 -0.55
CA VAL A 4 -31.40 -22.89 -0.76
C VAL A 4 -30.68 -22.20 0.39
N GLY A 5 -30.92 -22.63 1.64
CA GLY A 5 -30.32 -22.01 2.84
C GLY A 5 -28.78 -22.13 2.89
N PRO A 6 -28.21 -23.34 2.75
CA PRO A 6 -26.76 -23.53 2.72
C PRO A 6 -26.06 -22.84 1.55
N ILE A 7 -26.66 -22.89 0.34
CA ILE A 7 -26.10 -22.27 -0.87
C ILE A 7 -26.07 -20.74 -0.75
N PHE A 8 -27.16 -20.14 -0.24
CA PHE A 8 -27.25 -18.70 -0.03
C PHE A 8 -26.21 -18.19 0.98
N ASN A 9 -25.97 -18.94 2.06
CA ASN A 9 -24.98 -18.60 3.08
C ASN A 9 -23.54 -18.64 2.53
N ILE A 10 -23.24 -19.61 1.67
CA ILE A 10 -21.93 -19.72 1.00
C ILE A 10 -21.75 -18.57 -0.01
N ALA A 11 -22.78 -18.28 -0.82
CA ALA A 11 -22.74 -17.19 -1.79
C ALA A 11 -22.56 -15.82 -1.12
N SER A 12 -23.26 -15.58 -0.01
CA SER A 12 -23.14 -14.34 0.77
C SER A 12 -21.73 -14.16 1.36
N ARG A 13 -21.12 -15.22 1.91
CA ARG A 13 -19.74 -15.17 2.42
C ARG A 13 -18.72 -14.92 1.31
N LEU A 14 -18.88 -15.56 0.15
CA LEU A 14 -18.04 -15.34 -1.02
C LEU A 14 -18.16 -13.91 -1.54
N TRP A 15 -19.38 -13.37 -1.60
CA TRP A 15 -19.64 -11.99 -1.99
C TRP A 15 -18.99 -11.00 -1.01
N ASP A 16 -19.16 -11.16 0.30
CA ASP A 16 -18.55 -10.30 1.31
C ASP A 16 -17.01 -10.31 1.24
N CYS A 17 -16.42 -11.49 1.08
CA CYS A 17 -14.97 -11.61 0.88
C CYS A 17 -14.51 -10.92 -0.40
N THR A 18 -15.29 -11.03 -1.48
CA THR A 18 -14.96 -10.45 -2.79
C THR A 18 -15.16 -8.94 -2.80
N ALA A 19 -16.22 -8.43 -2.16
CA ALA A 19 -16.54 -7.02 -2.04
C ALA A 19 -15.50 -6.29 -1.17
N LYS A 20 -15.16 -6.84 0.01
CA LYS A 20 -14.09 -6.27 0.87
C LYS A 20 -12.75 -6.25 0.14
N ARG A 21 -12.45 -7.31 -0.61
CA ARG A 21 -11.25 -7.38 -1.45
C ARG A 21 -11.28 -6.36 -2.58
N ALA A 22 -12.44 -6.14 -3.22
CA ALA A 22 -12.60 -5.15 -4.29
C ALA A 22 -12.45 -3.70 -3.79
N VAL A 23 -12.97 -3.39 -2.60
CA VAL A 23 -12.79 -2.08 -1.94
C VAL A 23 -11.31 -1.84 -1.63
N TYR A 24 -10.65 -2.80 -0.96
CA TYR A 24 -9.21 -2.71 -0.68
C TYR A 24 -8.36 -2.55 -1.95
N ILE A 25 -8.74 -3.24 -3.05
CA ILE A 25 -8.06 -3.11 -4.35
C ILE A 25 -8.28 -1.73 -4.98
N ARG A 26 -9.46 -1.13 -4.83
CA ARG A 26 -9.74 0.21 -5.35
C ARG A 26 -9.01 1.31 -4.58
N GLU A 27 -8.96 1.18 -3.26
CA GLU A 27 -8.38 2.19 -2.38
C GLU A 27 -6.84 2.16 -2.37
N LEU A 28 -6.23 1.00 -2.65
CA LEU A 28 -4.76 0.88 -2.61
C LEU A 28 -4.05 1.83 -3.59
N PRO A 29 -4.38 1.92 -4.90
CA PRO A 29 -3.77 2.89 -5.81
C PRO A 29 -3.96 4.35 -5.37
N GLU A 30 -5.16 4.69 -4.89
CA GLU A 30 -5.48 6.05 -4.42
C GLU A 30 -4.64 6.42 -3.19
N ASN A 31 -4.52 5.50 -2.23
CA ASN A 31 -3.69 5.67 -1.03
C ASN A 31 -2.20 5.82 -1.38
N LEU A 32 -1.67 5.01 -2.30
CA LEU A 32 -0.27 5.13 -2.74
C LEU A 32 -0.01 6.47 -3.45
N ASN A 33 -0.96 6.95 -4.25
CA ASN A 33 -0.84 8.27 -4.87
C ASN A 33 -0.87 9.40 -3.84
N SER A 34 -1.74 9.32 -2.84
CA SER A 34 -1.75 10.30 -1.74
C SER A 34 -0.42 10.32 -0.98
N ILE A 35 0.17 9.15 -0.71
CA ILE A 35 1.49 9.03 -0.07
C ILE A 35 2.59 9.64 -0.96
N ARG A 36 2.57 9.40 -2.29
CA ARG A 36 3.52 10.02 -3.22
C ARG A 36 3.47 11.54 -3.16
N THR A 37 2.27 12.12 -3.25
CA THR A 37 2.08 13.56 -3.20
C THR A 37 2.55 14.15 -1.87
N ALA A 38 2.16 13.55 -0.74
CA ALA A 38 2.61 14.02 0.57
C ALA A 38 4.13 13.95 0.74
N MET A 39 4.78 12.92 0.20
CA MET A 39 6.24 12.78 0.23
C MET A 39 6.94 13.80 -0.67
N GLU A 40 6.35 14.13 -1.83
CA GLU A 40 6.84 15.17 -2.72
C GLU A 40 6.74 16.57 -2.08
N ASP A 41 5.62 16.87 -1.44
CA ASP A 41 5.44 18.12 -0.68
C ASP A 41 6.46 18.25 0.45
N LEU A 42 6.68 17.18 1.23
CA LEU A 42 7.69 17.14 2.28
C LEU A 42 9.11 17.33 1.72
N LYS A 43 9.39 16.75 0.56
CA LYS A 43 10.69 16.90 -0.11
C LYS A 43 10.96 18.34 -0.50
N ASN A 44 9.96 19.06 -1.00
CA ASN A 44 10.13 20.48 -1.36
C ASN A 44 10.55 21.31 -0.13
N VAL A 45 9.88 21.12 1.01
CA VAL A 45 10.24 21.79 2.26
C VAL A 45 11.62 21.36 2.76
N TYR A 46 11.98 20.08 2.60
CA TYR A 46 13.31 19.57 2.94
C TYR A 46 14.42 20.26 2.15
N GLU A 47 14.27 20.42 0.83
CA GLU A 47 15.27 21.09 0.01
C GLU A 47 15.40 22.57 0.43
N ASP A 48 14.29 23.28 0.66
CA ASP A 48 14.31 24.66 1.14
C ASP A 48 15.06 24.82 2.47
N VAL A 49 14.79 23.92 3.43
CA VAL A 49 15.46 23.90 4.73
C VAL A 49 16.94 23.59 4.56
N LYS A 50 17.29 22.61 3.72
CA LYS A 50 18.68 22.20 3.48
C LYS A 50 19.48 23.33 2.87
N GLU A 51 18.95 24.00 1.85
CA GLU A 51 19.59 25.19 1.27
C GLU A 51 19.78 26.30 2.30
N ASN A 52 18.77 26.52 3.17
CA ASN A 52 18.87 27.53 4.21
C ASN A 52 19.95 27.20 5.23
N VAL A 53 20.02 25.94 5.65
CA VAL A 53 21.06 25.48 6.56
C VAL A 53 22.44 25.65 5.93
N ASP A 54 22.62 25.26 4.66
CA ASP A 54 23.89 25.42 3.95
C ASP A 54 24.31 26.89 3.86
N ARG A 55 23.37 27.82 3.66
CA ARG A 55 23.65 29.27 3.69
C ARG A 55 24.09 29.74 5.07
N GLU A 56 23.40 29.33 6.12
CA GLU A 56 23.70 29.77 7.49
C GLU A 56 25.00 29.15 8.02
N GLU A 57 25.30 27.89 7.68
CA GLU A 57 26.55 27.22 8.03
C GLU A 57 27.76 27.85 7.31
N LYS A 58 27.59 28.35 6.07
CA LYS A 58 28.61 29.17 5.39
C LYS A 58 28.92 30.47 6.15
N LEU A 59 27.96 31.00 6.90
CA LEU A 59 28.14 32.14 7.81
C LEU A 59 28.69 31.73 9.18
N GLN A 60 29.22 30.51 9.31
CA GLN A 60 29.76 29.92 10.53
C GLN A 60 28.74 29.77 11.67
N LYS A 61 27.44 29.87 11.38
CA LYS A 61 26.41 29.51 12.36
C LYS A 61 26.31 28.00 12.47
N LYS A 62 26.09 27.50 13.68
CA LYS A 62 25.85 26.08 13.90
C LYS A 62 24.38 25.78 13.73
N ARG A 63 24.06 24.75 12.95
CA ARG A 63 22.72 24.16 12.90
C ARG A 63 22.31 23.68 14.30
N THR A 64 21.03 23.85 14.61
CA THR A 64 20.47 23.40 15.88
C THR A 64 20.22 21.89 15.84
N HIS A 65 20.24 21.24 17.01
CA HIS A 65 19.92 19.82 17.11
C HIS A 65 18.52 19.48 16.61
N ALA A 66 17.55 20.40 16.76
CA ALA A 66 16.20 20.21 16.26
C ALA A 66 16.15 20.13 14.72
N VAL A 67 16.87 21.02 14.03
CA VAL A 67 16.94 21.01 12.57
C VAL A 67 17.69 19.77 12.08
N ASP A 68 18.78 19.38 12.75
CA ASP A 68 19.52 18.17 12.40
C ASP A 68 18.68 16.90 12.54
N GLY A 69 17.98 16.75 13.66
CA GLY A 69 17.09 15.61 13.89
C GLY A 69 15.91 15.58 12.92
N TRP A 70 15.37 16.74 12.54
CA TRP A 70 14.31 16.81 11.53
C TRP A 70 14.80 16.35 10.15
N ILE A 71 15.98 16.82 9.70
CA ILE A 71 16.61 16.40 8.44
C ILE A 71 16.79 14.87 8.41
N GLN A 72 17.37 14.30 9.46
CA GLN A 72 17.57 12.85 9.58
C GLN A 72 16.24 12.07 9.54
N SER A 73 15.20 12.61 10.19
CA SER A 73 13.87 11.99 10.22
C SER A 73 13.22 11.97 8.83
N VAL A 74 13.35 13.06 8.06
CA VAL A 74 12.83 13.13 6.69
C VAL A 74 13.59 12.16 5.77
N GLU A 75 14.92 12.07 5.88
CA GLU A 75 15.73 11.13 5.11
C GLU A 75 15.36 9.67 5.41
N ALA A 76 15.14 9.32 6.69
CA ALA A 76 14.68 8.00 7.09
C ALA A 76 13.27 7.71 6.55
N MET A 77 12.34 8.66 6.70
CA MET A 77 10.98 8.53 6.18
C MET A 77 10.95 8.36 4.66
N GLN A 78 11.79 9.09 3.93
CA GLN A 78 11.89 8.96 2.47
C GLN A 78 12.27 7.53 2.06
N LYS A 79 13.21 6.91 2.78
CA LYS A 79 13.60 5.53 2.52
C LYS A 79 12.44 4.56 2.76
N GLU A 80 11.75 4.70 3.89
CA GLU A 80 10.60 3.85 4.24
C GLU A 80 9.45 4.01 3.24
N VAL A 81 9.14 5.24 2.83
CA VAL A 81 8.09 5.53 1.85
C VAL A 81 8.46 4.96 0.49
N ASN A 82 9.71 5.08 0.04
CA ASN A 82 10.15 4.49 -1.23
C ASN A 82 10.00 2.97 -1.24
N ASP A 83 10.40 2.29 -0.15
CA ASP A 83 10.22 0.84 0.01
C ASP A 83 8.74 0.45 0.04
N LEU A 84 7.90 1.24 0.70
CA LEU A 84 6.45 1.03 0.76
C LEU A 84 5.81 1.18 -0.62
N LEU A 85 6.16 2.23 -1.36
CA LEU A 85 5.64 2.49 -2.71
C LEU A 85 6.05 1.37 -3.68
N ALA A 86 7.31 0.92 -3.64
CA ALA A 86 7.78 -0.19 -4.46
C ALA A 86 6.99 -1.48 -4.21
N LYS A 87 6.75 -1.83 -2.94
CA LYS A 87 5.93 -2.99 -2.57
C LYS A 87 4.47 -2.83 -3.03
N GLY A 88 3.90 -1.63 -2.85
CA GLY A 88 2.55 -1.32 -3.29
C GLY A 88 2.38 -1.47 -4.80
N ASP A 89 3.33 -0.97 -5.59
CA ASP A 89 3.33 -1.10 -7.05
C ASP A 89 3.47 -2.55 -7.50
N GLU A 90 4.35 -3.33 -6.87
CA GLU A 90 4.44 -4.77 -7.12
C GLU A 90 3.12 -5.49 -6.83
N GLU A 91 2.43 -5.15 -5.75
CA GLU A 91 1.14 -5.74 -5.41
C GLU A 91 0.06 -5.40 -6.45
N ILE A 92 0.03 -4.16 -6.93
CA ILE A 92 -0.88 -3.73 -8.00
C ILE A 92 -0.58 -4.54 -9.27
N GLN A 93 0.69 -4.64 -9.68
CA GLN A 93 1.09 -5.40 -10.88
C GLN A 93 0.76 -6.90 -10.77
N LYS A 94 1.09 -7.54 -9.63
CA LYS A 94 0.76 -8.96 -9.37
C LYS A 94 -0.73 -9.22 -9.41
N LYS A 95 -1.55 -8.29 -8.90
CA LYS A 95 -3.02 -8.41 -8.89
C LYS A 95 -3.63 -8.16 -10.27
N CYS A 96 -3.11 -7.21 -11.07
CA CYS A 96 -3.50 -7.02 -12.47
C CYS A 96 -3.27 -8.27 -13.33
N LEU A 97 -2.18 -9.02 -13.07
CA LEU A 97 -1.86 -10.27 -13.76
C LEU A 97 -2.57 -11.50 -13.16
N GLY A 98 -3.05 -11.41 -11.92
CA GLY A 98 -3.65 -12.52 -11.17
C GLY A 98 -5.18 -12.54 -11.12
N ALA A 99 -5.86 -11.56 -11.73
CA ALA A 99 -7.29 -11.36 -11.60
C ALA A 99 -8.18 -12.30 -12.44
N CYS A 100 -7.65 -13.17 -13.30
CA CYS A 100 -8.52 -13.99 -14.14
C CYS A 100 -8.97 -15.32 -13.51
N CYS A 101 -8.26 -15.93 -12.56
CA CYS A 101 -8.73 -17.14 -11.85
C CYS A 101 -7.78 -17.53 -10.71
N PRO A 102 -8.28 -17.90 -9.51
CA PRO A 102 -7.47 -18.68 -8.57
C PRO A 102 -7.04 -19.98 -9.27
N LYS A 103 -5.72 -20.29 -9.25
CA LYS A 103 -5.13 -21.49 -9.86
C LYS A 103 -5.73 -22.83 -9.39
N ASN A 104 -6.66 -22.83 -8.43
CA ASN A 104 -7.23 -24.03 -7.81
C ASN A 104 -8.76 -24.13 -7.86
N CYS A 105 -9.48 -23.38 -8.69
CA CYS A 105 -10.94 -23.60 -8.87
C CYS A 105 -11.27 -25.04 -9.32
N ARG A 106 -10.33 -25.71 -10.00
CA ARG A 106 -10.51 -27.10 -10.45
C ARG A 106 -10.28 -28.14 -9.35
N ALA A 107 -9.51 -27.81 -8.31
CA ALA A 107 -9.16 -28.73 -7.22
C ALA A 107 -10.28 -28.83 -6.18
N SER A 108 -10.97 -27.72 -5.87
CA SER A 108 -12.14 -27.72 -4.98
C SER A 108 -13.31 -28.55 -5.52
N TYR A 109 -13.48 -28.63 -6.85
CA TYR A 109 -14.49 -29.49 -7.47
C TYR A 109 -14.20 -30.99 -7.31
N LYS A 110 -12.93 -31.39 -7.17
CA LYS A 110 -12.55 -32.79 -6.96
C LYS A 110 -12.83 -33.25 -5.52
N ILE A 111 -12.58 -32.39 -4.55
CA ILE A 111 -12.81 -32.69 -3.12
C ILE A 111 -14.29 -32.82 -2.79
N GLY A 112 -15.17 -32.08 -3.48
CA GLY A 112 -16.62 -32.17 -3.29
C GLY A 112 -17.28 -33.47 -3.79
N ARG A 113 -16.59 -34.29 -4.60
CA ARG A 113 -17.12 -35.54 -5.15
C ARG A 113 -16.80 -36.79 -4.32
N GLU A 114 -16.04 -36.67 -3.24
CA GLU A 114 -15.71 -37.80 -2.36
C GLU A 114 -16.51 -37.82 -1.05
N CYS A 115 -17.40 -36.83 -0.83
CA CYS A 115 -18.24 -36.75 0.39
C CYS A 115 -19.77 -36.73 0.14
N THR A 116 -20.25 -37.13 -1.04
CA THR A 116 -21.67 -37.52 -1.27
C THR A 116 -21.76 -38.41 -2.49
#